data_AF-A0A1V4TDQ7-F1
#
_entry.id   AF-A0A1V4TDQ7-F1
#
_cell.length_a   1.000
_cell.length_b   1.000
_cell.length_c   1.000
_cell.angle_alpha   90.00
_cell.angle_beta   90.00
_cell.angle_gamma   90.00
#
_symmetry.space_group_name_H-M   'P 1'
#
loop_
_entity.id
_entity.type
_entity.pdbx_description
1 polymer ?
#
loop_
_entity_poly.entity_id
_entity_poly.type
_entity_poly.pdbx_seq_one_letter_code
_entity_poly.pdbx_strand_id
1 'polypeptide(L)'
;MNAKKIKGMKVLDNNGIQIGKVSDLGIECEQFKIRNILISTGGIFSKKYFTVNIEEIDKIDSNMYLKSSKEEQNIAVPLEELKVSSPEGYFFKNFQNRIVKTNEEPLLGLIKDIVFNLKDDLAFDVVIEKLVGGPLGKPSFTASLEDFSNVDILMTLKLDKNEIKERLKLSKHKMF
;
A
#
# COMPACT_ATOMS: atom_id res chain seq x y z
N MET A 1 0.39 7.93 -6.28
CA MET A 1 -0.77 7.00 -6.37
C MET A 1 -1.01 6.41 -4.99
N ASN A 2 -2.24 5.97 -4.66
CA ASN A 2 -2.54 5.41 -3.34
C ASN A 2 -2.91 3.92 -3.44
N ALA A 3 -2.58 3.14 -2.41
CA ALA A 3 -2.92 1.72 -2.37
C ALA A 3 -4.43 1.46 -2.38
N LYS A 4 -5.24 2.33 -1.76
CA LYS A 4 -6.70 2.22 -1.87
C LYS A 4 -7.23 2.42 -3.30
N LYS A 5 -6.57 3.27 -4.09
CA LYS A 5 -7.01 3.57 -5.47
C LYS A 5 -6.79 2.39 -6.40
N ILE A 6 -5.71 1.63 -6.20
CA ILE A 6 -5.37 0.49 -7.05
C ILE A 6 -6.09 -0.80 -6.65
N LYS A 7 -6.47 -0.95 -5.38
CA LYS A 7 -7.22 -2.13 -4.93
C LYS A 7 -8.52 -2.23 -5.74
N GLY A 8 -8.74 -3.40 -6.34
CA GLY A 8 -9.88 -3.67 -7.20
C GLY A 8 -9.70 -3.30 -8.68
N MET A 9 -8.60 -2.63 -9.07
CA MET A 9 -8.30 -2.39 -10.49
C MET A 9 -8.24 -3.71 -11.25
N LYS A 10 -8.77 -3.71 -12.48
CA LYS A 10 -8.62 -4.85 -13.37
C LYS A 10 -7.17 -4.98 -13.79
N VAL A 11 -6.71 -6.22 -13.87
CA VAL A 11 -5.41 -6.54 -14.45
C VAL A 11 -5.63 -7.19 -15.81
N LEU A 12 -4.97 -6.63 -16.82
CA LEU A 12 -5.03 -7.03 -18.22
C LEU A 12 -3.65 -7.54 -18.63
N ASP A 13 -3.60 -8.61 -19.41
CA ASP A 13 -2.36 -9.04 -20.05
C ASP A 13 -2.02 -8.16 -21.27
N ASN A 14 -0.91 -8.46 -21.95
CA ASN A 14 -0.47 -7.72 -23.13
C ASN A 14 -1.40 -7.86 -24.36
N ASN A 15 -2.35 -8.81 -24.33
CA ASN A 15 -3.41 -8.97 -25.34
C ASN A 15 -4.70 -8.25 -24.95
N GLY A 16 -4.74 -7.57 -23.80
CA GLY A 16 -5.92 -6.90 -23.28
C GLY A 16 -6.94 -7.84 -22.64
N ILE A 17 -6.57 -9.09 -22.34
CA ILE A 17 -7.44 -10.06 -21.68
C ILE A 17 -7.42 -9.80 -20.17
N GLN A 18 -8.60 -9.69 -19.55
CA GLN A 18 -8.67 -9.55 -18.10
C GLN A 18 -8.29 -10.88 -17.42
N ILE A 19 -7.21 -10.84 -16.66
CA ILE A 19 -6.68 -12.01 -15.95
C ILE A 19 -7.06 -12.03 -14.47
N GLY A 20 -7.46 -10.88 -13.93
CA GLY A 20 -7.84 -10.76 -12.51
C GLY A 20 -8.11 -9.33 -12.08
N LYS A 21 -8.07 -9.12 -10.76
CA LYS A 21 -8.14 -7.81 -10.10
C LYS A 21 -7.09 -7.70 -9.01
N VAL A 22 -6.52 -6.52 -8.85
CA VAL A 22 -5.61 -6.21 -7.74
C VAL A 22 -6.33 -6.45 -6.42
N SER A 23 -5.81 -7.37 -5.62
CA SER A 23 -6.35 -7.71 -4.30
C SER A 23 -5.61 -6.96 -3.20
N ASP A 24 -4.28 -6.90 -3.28
CA ASP A 24 -3.44 -6.20 -2.31
C ASP A 24 -2.07 -5.86 -2.89
N LEU A 25 -1.26 -5.16 -2.11
CA LEU A 25 0.15 -4.89 -2.39
C LEU A 25 1.03 -5.73 -1.49
N GLY A 26 2.06 -6.36 -2.07
CA GLY A 26 3.23 -6.82 -1.33
C GLY A 26 4.19 -5.67 -1.08
N ILE A 27 4.55 -5.44 0.17
CA ILE A 27 5.39 -4.35 0.65
C ILE A 27 6.50 -4.86 1.55
N GLU A 28 7.61 -4.16 1.55
CA GLU A 28 8.72 -4.32 2.49
C GLU A 28 8.64 -3.21 3.53
N CYS A 29 8.15 -3.56 4.72
CA CYS A 29 7.88 -2.59 5.78
C CYS A 29 9.14 -1.88 6.30
N GLU A 30 10.30 -2.54 6.25
CA GLU A 30 11.56 -1.97 6.73
C GLU A 30 12.14 -0.92 5.79
N GLN A 31 11.85 -1.04 4.50
CA GLN A 31 12.40 -0.17 3.45
C GLN A 31 11.37 0.77 2.82
N PHE A 32 10.10 0.65 3.22
CA PHE A 32 8.97 1.33 2.59
C PHE A 32 8.96 1.16 1.05
N LYS A 33 9.13 -0.08 0.59
CA LYS A 33 9.11 -0.42 -0.85
C LYS A 33 7.95 -1.33 -1.21
N ILE A 34 7.39 -1.15 -2.40
CA ILE A 34 6.46 -2.12 -2.98
C ILE A 34 7.28 -3.22 -3.68
N ARG A 35 7.05 -4.47 -3.29
CA ARG A 35 7.72 -5.63 -3.87
C ARG A 35 6.95 -6.25 -5.03
N ASN A 36 5.64 -6.42 -4.86
CA ASN A 36 4.81 -7.08 -5.86
C ASN A 36 3.33 -6.68 -5.70
N ILE A 37 2.52 -7.06 -6.67
CA ILE A 37 1.07 -6.90 -6.66
C ILE A 37 0.42 -8.26 -6.46
N LEU A 38 -0.45 -8.39 -5.47
CA LEU A 38 -1.28 -9.56 -5.30
C LEU A 38 -2.52 -9.44 -6.19
N ILE A 39 -2.69 -10.38 -7.11
CA ILE A 39 -3.82 -10.42 -8.03
C ILE A 39 -4.73 -11.57 -7.63
N SER A 40 -6.04 -11.30 -7.65
CA SER A 40 -7.06 -12.33 -7.49
C SER A 40 -7.75 -12.64 -8.82
N THR A 41 -7.99 -13.92 -9.08
CA THR A 41 -8.65 -14.44 -10.26
C THR A 41 -9.68 -15.50 -9.88
N GLY A 42 -10.55 -15.89 -10.82
CA GLY A 42 -11.67 -16.79 -10.57
C GLY A 42 -12.91 -16.13 -9.97
N GLY A 43 -13.92 -16.95 -9.66
CA GLY A 43 -15.19 -16.50 -9.09
C GLY A 43 -15.12 -16.33 -7.56
N ILE A 44 -16.22 -15.88 -6.95
CA ILE A 44 -16.31 -15.66 -5.49
C ILE A 44 -15.97 -16.93 -4.69
N PHE A 45 -16.41 -18.09 -5.17
CA PHE A 45 -16.23 -19.39 -4.52
C PHE A 45 -15.00 -20.18 -4.97
N SER A 46 -14.28 -19.69 -5.99
CA SER A 46 -13.11 -20.36 -6.58
C SER A 46 -11.94 -19.39 -6.73
N LYS A 47 -11.85 -18.43 -5.81
CA LYS A 47 -10.90 -17.34 -5.88
C LYS A 47 -9.49 -17.87 -5.68
N LYS A 48 -8.65 -17.66 -6.68
CA LYS A 48 -7.22 -17.98 -6.65
C LYS A 48 -6.42 -16.69 -6.71
N TYR A 49 -5.16 -16.79 -6.33
CA TYR A 49 -4.26 -15.66 -6.22
C TYR A 49 -2.92 -15.99 -6.86
N PHE A 50 -2.28 -14.96 -7.39
CA PHE A 50 -0.89 -15.00 -7.84
C PHE A 50 -0.28 -13.63 -7.61
N THR A 51 1.04 -13.57 -7.57
CA THR A 51 1.79 -12.33 -7.43
C THR A 51 2.42 -11.95 -8.75
N VAL A 52 2.49 -10.66 -9.02
CA VAL A 52 3.19 -10.10 -10.18
C VAL A 52 4.24 -9.13 -9.66
N ASN A 53 5.48 -9.32 -10.07
CA ASN A 53 6.57 -8.40 -9.73
C ASN A 53 6.39 -7.10 -10.51
N ILE A 54 6.98 -6.03 -10.00
CA ILE A 54 6.69 -4.70 -10.54
C ILE A 54 7.33 -4.52 -11.92
N GLU A 55 8.43 -5.23 -12.18
CA GLU A 55 9.11 -5.30 -13.47
C GLU A 55 8.23 -5.93 -14.56
N GLU A 56 7.20 -6.68 -14.20
CA GLU A 56 6.25 -7.31 -15.13
C GLU A 56 5.07 -6.38 -15.49
N ILE A 57 4.97 -5.21 -14.84
CA ILE A 57 3.94 -4.22 -15.11
C ILE A 57 4.40 -3.29 -16.24
N ASP A 58 3.60 -3.17 -17.29
CA ASP A 58 3.84 -2.26 -18.41
C ASP A 58 3.39 -0.83 -18.09
N LYS A 59 2.12 -0.68 -17.69
CA LYS A 59 1.54 0.62 -17.34
C LYS A 59 0.34 0.50 -16.41
N ILE A 60 0.02 1.60 -15.73
CA ILE A 60 -1.15 1.72 -14.85
C ILE A 60 -1.92 3.01 -15.19
N ASP A 61 -3.19 2.86 -15.54
CA ASP A 61 -4.14 3.96 -15.77
C ASP A 61 -5.47 3.72 -15.01
N SER A 62 -6.58 3.53 -15.72
CA SER A 62 -7.82 2.95 -15.20
C SER A 62 -7.69 1.45 -14.91
N ASN A 63 -6.75 0.77 -15.59
CA ASN A 63 -6.41 -0.64 -15.38
C ASN A 63 -4.89 -0.80 -15.20
N MET A 64 -4.48 -1.97 -14.74
CA MET A 64 -3.08 -2.40 -14.70
C MET A 64 -2.81 -3.34 -15.87
N TYR A 65 -1.78 -3.05 -16.66
CA TYR A 65 -1.39 -3.83 -17.83
C TYR A 65 -0.07 -4.54 -17.58
N LEU A 66 -0.01 -5.82 -17.92
CA LEU A 66 1.20 -6.63 -17.80
C LEU A 66 1.95 -6.70 -19.13
N LYS A 67 3.27 -6.89 -19.05
CA LYS A 67 4.15 -7.05 -20.21
C LYS A 67 3.96 -8.39 -20.93
N SER A 68 3.55 -9.42 -20.19
CA SER A 68 3.39 -10.80 -20.65
C SER A 68 1.92 -11.22 -20.78
N SER A 69 1.71 -12.36 -21.45
CA SER A 69 0.38 -12.95 -21.67
C SER A 69 -0.11 -13.73 -20.44
N LYS A 70 -1.42 -14.02 -20.36
CA LYS A 70 -2.01 -14.86 -19.30
C LYS A 70 -1.42 -16.27 -19.24
N GLU A 71 -1.07 -16.85 -20.38
CA GLU A 71 -0.63 -18.25 -20.51
C GLU A 71 0.70 -18.49 -19.79
N GLU A 72 1.52 -17.45 -19.69
CA GLU A 72 2.79 -17.42 -18.97
C GLU A 72 2.62 -17.31 -17.44
N GLN A 73 1.42 -17.00 -16.94
CA GLN A 73 1.15 -16.65 -15.52
C GLN A 73 0.45 -17.77 -14.73
N ASN A 74 0.58 -19.03 -15.16
CA ASN A 74 -0.28 -20.15 -14.78
C ASN A 74 -0.08 -20.77 -13.36
N ILE A 75 0.35 -20.00 -12.36
CA ILE A 75 0.52 -20.50 -10.97
C ILE A 75 -0.41 -19.75 -10.02
N ALA A 76 -1.71 -19.72 -10.34
CA ALA A 76 -2.71 -19.20 -9.42
C ALA A 76 -3.06 -20.27 -8.36
N VAL A 77 -2.81 -19.96 -7.10
CA VAL A 77 -2.99 -20.86 -5.94
C VAL A 77 -3.98 -20.26 -4.91
N PRO A 78 -4.50 -21.04 -3.96
CA PRO A 78 -5.20 -20.50 -2.78
C PRO A 78 -4.34 -19.47 -2.01
N LEU A 79 -4.98 -18.52 -1.35
CA LEU A 79 -4.26 -17.44 -0.64
C LEU A 79 -3.38 -17.98 0.50
N GLU A 80 -3.81 -19.08 1.11
CA GLU A 80 -3.16 -19.76 2.22
C GLU A 80 -1.77 -20.26 1.80
N GLU A 81 -1.62 -20.77 0.58
CA GLU A 81 -0.33 -21.25 0.05
C GLU A 81 0.66 -20.10 -0.22
N LEU A 82 0.16 -18.92 -0.63
CA LEU A 82 0.99 -17.72 -0.77
C LEU A 82 1.45 -17.16 0.59
N LYS A 83 0.63 -17.30 1.64
CA LYS A 83 0.99 -16.84 2.99
C LYS A 83 2.04 -17.73 3.66
N VAL A 84 2.12 -19.01 3.30
CA VAL A 84 3.15 -19.91 3.84
C VAL A 84 4.54 -19.59 3.26
N SER A 85 4.59 -19.09 2.02
CA SER A 85 5.83 -18.73 1.32
C SER A 85 6.25 -17.26 1.48
N SER A 86 5.32 -16.39 1.91
CA SER A 86 5.59 -14.98 2.19
C SER A 86 5.64 -14.78 3.71
N PRO A 87 6.73 -14.28 4.31
CA PRO A 87 6.77 -14.10 5.76
C PRO A 87 5.59 -13.24 6.24
N GLU A 88 5.07 -13.48 7.44
CA GLU A 88 3.91 -12.72 7.90
C GLU A 88 4.24 -11.20 7.96
N GLY A 89 3.60 -10.38 7.14
CA GLY A 89 3.81 -8.92 7.16
C GLY A 89 3.94 -8.23 5.80
N TYR A 90 4.04 -8.95 4.69
CA TYR A 90 4.24 -8.33 3.38
C TYR A 90 3.00 -7.68 2.80
N PHE A 91 1.77 -8.01 3.21
CA PHE A 91 0.61 -7.39 2.58
C PHE A 91 0.27 -6.04 3.21
N PHE A 92 0.00 -5.03 2.37
CA PHE A 92 -0.38 -3.70 2.83
C PHE A 92 -1.57 -3.73 3.79
N LYS A 93 -2.55 -4.65 3.65
CA LYS A 93 -3.64 -4.80 4.64
C LYS A 93 -3.15 -5.08 6.08
N ASN A 94 -2.00 -5.72 6.25
CA ASN A 94 -1.40 -6.03 7.55
C ASN A 94 -0.58 -4.85 8.10
N PHE A 95 -0.24 -3.90 7.23
CA PHE A 95 0.44 -2.66 7.57
C PHE A 95 -0.54 -1.52 7.89
N GLN A 96 -1.74 -1.58 7.30
CA GLN A 96 -2.86 -0.74 7.68
C GLN A 96 -3.20 -0.91 9.17
N ASN A 97 -3.61 0.19 9.80
CA ASN A 97 -4.00 0.27 11.21
C ASN A 97 -2.87 0.02 12.22
N ARG A 98 -1.60 -0.02 11.81
CA ARG A 98 -0.49 0.05 12.76
C ARG A 98 -0.50 1.39 13.49
N ILE A 99 -0.15 1.35 14.77
CA ILE A 99 -0.14 2.52 15.65
C ILE A 99 1.11 3.34 15.36
N VAL A 100 0.92 4.64 15.21
CA VAL A 100 2.00 5.61 15.09
C VAL A 100 2.02 6.49 16.33
N LYS A 101 3.21 6.72 16.86
CA LYS A 101 3.48 7.60 18.01
C LYS A 101 4.64 8.55 17.74
N THR A 102 4.78 9.54 18.60
CA THR A 102 6.02 10.32 18.76
C THR A 102 6.49 10.20 20.22
N ASN A 103 7.62 10.82 20.55
CA ASN A 103 8.06 10.96 21.94
C ASN A 103 7.10 11.82 22.78
N GLU A 104 6.32 12.70 22.15
CA GLU A 104 5.40 13.62 22.84
C GLU A 104 3.92 13.17 22.79
N GLU A 105 3.56 12.32 21.83
CA GLU A 105 2.19 11.85 21.60
C GLU A 105 2.22 10.33 21.43
N PRO A 106 2.03 9.56 22.52
CA PRO A 106 2.19 8.09 22.50
C PRO A 106 1.12 7.37 21.67
N LEU A 107 0.03 8.06 21.32
CA LEU A 107 -1.08 7.57 20.50
C LEU A 107 -1.46 8.65 19.48
N LEU A 108 -0.57 8.92 18.52
CA LEU A 108 -0.76 9.97 17.53
C LEU A 108 -1.83 9.59 16.50
N GLY A 109 -1.72 8.40 15.91
CA GLY A 109 -2.49 8.05 14.73
C GLY A 109 -2.35 6.60 14.31
N LEU A 110 -3.01 6.28 13.20
CA LEU A 110 -2.94 4.98 12.55
C LEU A 110 -2.51 5.12 11.08
N ILE A 111 -1.79 4.12 10.59
CA ILE A 111 -1.51 4.00 9.15
C ILE A 111 -2.81 3.74 8.40
N LYS A 112 -3.19 4.68 7.52
CA LYS A 112 -4.47 4.68 6.81
C LYS A 112 -4.34 4.23 5.36
N ASP A 113 -3.24 4.63 4.73
CA ASP A 113 -2.93 4.39 3.33
C ASP A 113 -1.42 4.48 3.09
N ILE A 114 -0.98 4.17 1.88
CA ILE A 114 0.36 4.53 1.41
C ILE A 114 0.25 5.32 0.11
N VAL A 115 1.19 6.23 -0.12
CA VAL A 115 1.32 7.01 -1.35
C VAL A 115 2.65 6.66 -1.99
N PHE A 116 2.64 6.30 -3.27
CA PHE A 116 3.85 5.87 -3.96
C PHE A 116 3.89 6.35 -5.41
N ASN A 117 5.09 6.34 -5.97
CA ASN A 117 5.33 6.67 -7.36
C ASN A 117 5.90 5.46 -8.10
N LEU A 118 5.18 5.02 -9.14
CA LEU A 118 5.59 3.89 -9.97
C LEU A 118 6.89 4.14 -10.76
N LYS A 119 7.31 5.41 -10.88
CA LYS A 119 8.51 5.82 -11.59
C LYS A 119 9.74 5.98 -10.70
N ASP A 120 9.60 5.84 -9.37
CA ASP A 120 10.62 6.24 -8.40
C ASP A 120 10.87 5.14 -7.36
N ASP A 121 11.62 4.10 -7.78
CA ASP A 121 12.07 2.93 -6.99
C ASP A 121 10.97 2.25 -6.14
N LEU A 122 9.71 2.57 -6.43
CA LEU A 122 8.52 2.06 -5.77
C LEU A 122 8.51 2.31 -4.26
N ALA A 123 9.29 3.31 -3.84
CA ALA A 123 9.25 3.84 -2.49
C ALA A 123 7.86 4.42 -2.22
N PHE A 124 7.41 4.27 -0.97
CA PHE A 124 6.14 4.81 -0.53
C PHE A 124 6.27 5.65 0.74
N ASP A 125 5.46 6.69 0.79
CA ASP A 125 5.15 7.42 2.02
C ASP A 125 3.93 6.77 2.67
N VAL A 126 3.87 6.83 3.99
CA VAL A 126 2.70 6.39 4.73
C VAL A 126 1.75 7.55 5.00
N VAL A 127 0.45 7.31 4.85
CA VAL A 127 -0.59 8.25 5.25
C VAL A 127 -1.01 7.94 6.67
N ILE A 128 -0.80 8.88 7.58
CA ILE A 128 -1.13 8.76 8.99
C ILE A 128 -2.40 9.55 9.26
N GLU A 129 -3.45 8.88 9.73
CA GLU A 129 -4.70 9.52 10.19
C GLU A 129 -4.65 9.69 11.71
N LYS A 130 -4.80 10.92 12.20
CA LYS A 130 -4.79 11.17 13.65
C LYS A 130 -5.95 10.45 14.34
N LEU A 131 -5.71 9.93 15.55
CA LEU A 131 -6.76 9.28 16.33
C LEU A 131 -7.86 10.27 16.74
N VAL A 132 -7.45 11.47 17.17
CA VAL A 132 -8.33 12.56 17.55
C VAL A 132 -8.56 13.49 16.36
N GLY A 133 -9.83 13.69 16.02
CA GLY A 133 -10.27 14.56 14.92
C GLY A 133 -10.97 15.83 15.40
N GLY A 134 -11.39 16.65 14.44
CA GLY A 134 -12.25 17.82 14.67
C GLY A 134 -13.58 17.70 13.92
N PRO A 135 -14.36 18.79 13.81
CA PRO A 135 -15.66 18.80 13.12
C PRO A 135 -15.62 18.34 11.66
N LEU A 136 -14.47 18.50 11.01
CA LEU A 136 -14.23 18.12 9.60
C LEU A 136 -13.67 16.69 9.46
N GLY A 137 -13.72 15.89 10.52
CA GLY A 137 -13.16 14.55 10.58
C GLY A 137 -11.74 14.48 11.11
N LYS A 138 -11.11 13.32 10.91
CA LYS A 138 -9.76 13.04 11.39
C LYS A 138 -8.74 13.55 10.37
N PRO A 139 -7.87 14.50 10.74
CA PRO A 139 -6.88 15.01 9.81
C PRO A 139 -5.79 13.95 9.55
N SER A 140 -5.17 14.02 8.39
CA SER A 140 -4.09 13.12 7.99
C SER A 140 -2.91 13.87 7.39
N PHE A 141 -1.73 13.25 7.45
CA PHE A 141 -0.50 13.72 6.82
C PHE A 141 0.32 12.54 6.29
N THR A 142 1.30 12.83 5.43
CA THR A 142 2.25 11.83 4.91
C THR A 142 3.56 11.87 5.70
N ALA A 143 4.17 10.71 5.89
CA ALA A 143 5.51 10.57 6.44
C ALA A 143 6.30 9.56 5.59
N SER A 144 7.55 9.89 5.29
CA SER A 144 8.49 9.06 4.57
C SER A 144 9.30 8.18 5.53
N LEU A 145 10.05 7.20 5.04
CA LEU A 145 10.81 6.26 5.89
C LEU A 145 11.76 7.00 6.84
N GLU A 146 12.42 8.05 6.35
CA GLU A 146 13.36 8.83 7.15
C GLU A 146 12.70 9.50 8.35
N ASP A 147 11.38 9.74 8.34
CA ASP A 147 10.68 10.33 9.47
C ASP A 147 10.53 9.36 10.66
N PHE A 148 10.88 8.08 10.50
CA PHE A 148 10.73 7.07 11.53
C PHE A 148 12.05 6.75 12.21
N SER A 149 12.00 6.60 13.54
CA SER A 149 13.05 5.96 14.33
C SER A 149 12.77 4.47 14.58
N ASN A 150 11.54 4.01 14.35
CA ASN A 150 11.12 2.62 14.45
C ASN A 150 9.91 2.38 13.52
N VAL A 151 9.94 1.30 12.73
CA VAL A 151 8.88 0.94 11.74
C VAL A 151 8.21 -0.42 12.00
N ASP A 152 8.38 -0.95 13.22
CA ASP A 152 7.76 -2.20 13.65
C ASP A 152 6.23 -2.01 13.88
N ILE A 153 5.59 -2.89 14.66
CA ILE A 153 4.16 -2.81 14.98
C ILE A 153 3.78 -1.47 15.62
N LEU A 154 4.64 -0.94 16.50
CA LEU A 154 4.49 0.37 17.12
C LEU A 154 5.47 1.37 16.50
N MET A 155 5.03 2.02 15.42
CA MET A 155 5.87 2.95 14.66
C MET A 155 6.13 4.23 15.43
N THR A 156 7.37 4.67 15.45
CA THR A 156 7.79 5.88 16.16
C THR A 156 8.34 6.90 15.17
N LEU A 157 7.69 8.06 15.12
CA LEU A 157 8.16 9.22 14.37
C LEU A 157 9.20 10.00 15.18
N LYS A 158 10.22 10.51 14.49
CA LYS A 158 11.19 11.48 15.03
C LYS A 158 10.72 12.94 14.93
N LEU A 159 9.53 13.17 14.38
CA LEU A 159 8.94 14.49 14.16
C LEU A 159 8.41 15.13 15.45
N ASP A 160 8.61 16.43 15.58
CA ASP A 160 8.02 17.23 16.66
C ASP A 160 6.58 17.69 16.35
N LYS A 161 5.93 18.30 17.34
CA LYS A 161 4.54 18.79 17.20
C LYS A 161 4.39 19.88 16.14
N ASN A 162 5.39 20.74 15.94
CA ASN A 162 5.34 21.82 14.96
C ASN A 162 5.47 21.26 13.54
N GLU A 163 6.39 20.33 13.31
CA GLU A 163 6.54 19.64 12.03
C GLU A 163 5.25 18.92 11.63
N ILE A 164 4.64 18.18 12.57
CA ILE A 164 3.35 17.51 12.32
C ILE A 164 2.26 18.55 12.00
N LYS A 165 2.20 19.66 12.73
CA LYS A 165 1.22 20.73 12.49
C LYS A 165 1.39 21.35 11.09
N GLU A 166 2.62 21.58 10.63
CA GLU A 166 2.88 22.09 9.29
C GLU A 166 2.46 21.09 8.20
N ARG A 167 2.81 19.80 8.35
CA ARG A 167 2.39 18.77 7.40
C ARG A 167 0.87 18.65 7.31
N LEU A 168 0.17 18.72 8.45
CA LEU A 168 -1.29 18.73 8.51
C LEU A 168 -1.94 19.93 7.79
N LYS A 169 -1.29 21.10 7.79
CA LYS A 169 -1.77 22.27 7.02
C LYS A 169 -1.59 22.02 5.52
N LEU A 170 -0.45 21.50 5.10
CA LEU A 170 -0.14 21.23 3.70
C LEU A 170 -1.09 20.18 3.09
N SER A 171 -1.45 19.15 3.86
CA SER A 171 -2.39 18.12 3.41
C SER A 171 -3.81 18.63 3.14
N LYS A 172 -4.24 19.72 3.80
CA LYS A 172 -5.54 20.35 3.53
C LYS A 172 -5.59 21.10 2.19
N HIS A 173 -4.45 21.51 1.66
CA HIS A 173 -4.37 22.29 0.41
C HIS A 173 -4.25 21.42 -0.85
N LYS A 174 -4.02 20.10 -0.69
CA LYS A 174 -3.94 19.13 -1.81
C LYS A 174 -5.27 18.40 -2.11
N MET A 175 -6.38 18.83 -1.49
CA MET A 175 -7.71 18.21 -1.64
C MET A 175 -8.68 18.99 -2.56
N PHE A 176 -8.18 19.87 -3.42
CA PHE A 176 -8.95 20.57 -4.46
C PHE A 176 -8.37 20.32 -5.84
#